data_AF-A0A392PEH7-F1
#
_entry.id   AF-A0A392PEH7-F1
#
_cell.length_a   1.000
_cell.length_b   1.000
_cell.length_c   1.000
_cell.angle_alpha   90.00
_cell.angle_beta   90.00
_cell.angle_gamma   90.00
#
_symmetry.space_group_name_H-M   'P 1'
#
loop_
_entity.id
_entity.type
_entity.pdbx_description
1 polymer ?
#
loop_
_entity_poly.entity_id
_entity_poly.type
_entity_poly.pdbx_seq_one_letter_code
_entity_poly.pdbx_strand_id
1 'polypeptide(L)'
;YQKSIEIYEDIARQSLSNNLLKYGVKGHLLNAGICQLCKGDVIAITNALERYQDLDPTFSGTREYRLLADVAAAIDEEDVAKFTEVVKEFDSMTPL
;
A
#
# COMPACT_ATOMS: atom_id res chain seq x y z
N TYR A 1 -13.93 -4.34 3.42
CA TYR A 1 -12.46 -4.28 3.26
C TYR A 1 -11.72 -5.41 3.96
N GLN A 2 -12.03 -5.76 5.22
CA GLN A 2 -11.25 -6.72 6.03
C GLN A 2 -10.88 -8.05 5.32
N LYS A 3 -11.85 -8.76 4.74
CA LYS A 3 -11.59 -10.02 4.01
C LYS A 3 -10.60 -9.85 2.84
N SER A 4 -10.68 -8.74 2.11
CA SER A 4 -9.77 -8.48 0.98
C SER A 4 -8.36 -8.20 1.45
N ILE A 5 -8.21 -7.47 2.57
CA ILE A 5 -6.92 -7.19 3.20
C ILE A 5 -6.22 -8.51 3.53
N GLU A 6 -6.90 -9.41 4.24
CA GLU A 6 -6.36 -10.71 4.64
C GLU A 6 -5.92 -11.53 3.42
N ILE A 7 -6.75 -11.60 2.37
CA ILE A 7 -6.41 -12.33 1.14
C ILE A 7 -5.16 -11.75 0.48
N TYR A 8 -5.05 -10.43 0.35
CA TYR A 8 -3.88 -9.80 -0.28
C TYR A 8 -2.61 -9.94 0.57
N GLU A 9 -2.69 -9.77 1.88
CA GLU A 9 -1.58 -9.96 2.81
C GLU A 9 -1.07 -11.42 2.80
N ASP A 10 -1.99 -12.39 2.74
CA ASP A 10 -1.63 -13.81 2.66
C ASP A 10 -0.95 -14.16 1.33
N ILE A 11 -1.47 -13.64 0.21
CA ILE A 11 -0.85 -13.84 -1.11
C ILE A 11 0.53 -13.17 -1.17
N ALA A 12 0.69 -11.97 -0.60
CA ALA A 12 1.98 -11.28 -0.52
C ALA A 12 3.00 -12.12 0.25
N ARG A 13 2.62 -12.63 1.44
CA ARG A 13 3.47 -13.47 2.28
C ARG A 13 3.89 -14.76 1.56
N GLN A 14 2.96 -15.43 0.88
CA GLN A 14 3.26 -16.64 0.11
C GLN A 14 4.18 -16.35 -1.08
N SER A 15 3.96 -15.23 -1.78
CA SER A 15 4.70 -14.84 -2.98
C SER A 15 6.17 -14.51 -2.70
N LEU A 16 6.52 -14.03 -1.50
CA LEU A 16 7.91 -13.79 -1.10
C LEU A 16 8.74 -15.06 -1.01
N SER A 17 8.11 -16.19 -0.66
CA SER A 17 8.78 -17.49 -0.63
C SER A 17 9.01 -18.09 -2.03
N ASN A 18 8.43 -17.49 -3.08
CA ASN A 18 8.50 -17.98 -4.45
C ASN A 18 9.20 -16.97 -5.38
N ASN A 19 10.40 -17.33 -5.85
CA ASN A 19 11.22 -16.48 -6.72
C ASN A 19 10.57 -16.05 -8.04
N LEU A 20 9.56 -16.78 -8.53
CA LEU A 20 8.81 -16.41 -9.74
C LEU A 20 7.72 -15.36 -9.44
N LEU A 21 7.13 -15.41 -8.24
CA LEU A 21 6.00 -14.55 -7.84
C LEU A 21 6.44 -13.29 -7.08
N LYS A 22 7.68 -13.23 -6.61
CA LYS A 22 8.22 -12.11 -5.82
C LYS A 22 7.99 -10.73 -6.45
N TYR A 23 7.96 -10.63 -7.78
CA TYR A 23 7.75 -9.36 -8.48
C TYR A 23 6.33 -8.80 -8.31
N GLY A 24 5.35 -9.64 -7.98
CA GLY A 24 3.96 -9.25 -7.72
C GLY A 24 3.68 -8.80 -6.29
N VAL A 25 4.61 -9.03 -5.35
CA VAL A 25 4.40 -8.79 -3.91
C VAL A 25 3.98 -7.35 -3.63
N LYS A 26 4.71 -6.38 -4.19
CA LYS A 26 4.40 -4.95 -4.04
C LYS A 26 2.98 -4.57 -4.51
N GLY A 27 2.46 -5.23 -5.55
CA GLY A 27 1.10 -5.03 -6.04
C GLY A 27 0.05 -5.60 -5.09
N HIS A 28 0.32 -6.75 -4.46
CA HIS A 28 -0.55 -7.30 -3.43
C HIS A 28 -0.55 -6.41 -2.17
N LEU A 29 0.61 -5.94 -1.73
CA LEU A 29 0.73 -5.01 -0.60
C LEU A 29 0.04 -3.66 -0.88
N LEU A 30 0.15 -3.15 -2.11
CA LEU A 30 -0.60 -1.97 -2.55
C LEU A 30 -2.11 -2.17 -2.39
N ASN A 31 -2.64 -3.27 -2.94
CA ASN A 31 -4.08 -3.55 -2.88
C ASN A 31 -4.58 -3.73 -1.43
N ALA A 32 -3.80 -4.39 -0.58
CA ALA A 32 -4.09 -4.50 0.85
C ALA A 32 -4.07 -3.12 1.53
N GLY A 33 -3.06 -2.29 1.25
CA GLY A 33 -2.95 -0.93 1.77
C GLY A 33 -4.09 -0.01 1.33
N ILE A 34 -4.52 -0.06 0.06
CA ILE A 34 -5.69 0.70 -0.41
C ILE A 34 -6.94 0.28 0.37
N CYS A 35 -7.13 -1.02 0.61
CA CYS A 35 -8.25 -1.49 1.42
C CYS A 35 -8.18 -1.00 2.88
N GLN A 36 -6.98 -0.85 3.47
CA GLN A 36 -6.80 -0.25 4.79
C GLN A 36 -7.16 1.24 4.77
N LEU A 37 -6.71 2.00 3.77
CA LEU A 37 -7.05 3.41 3.59
C LEU A 37 -8.57 3.62 3.49
N CYS A 38 -9.29 2.76 2.79
CA CYS A 38 -10.75 2.84 2.69
C CYS A 38 -11.51 2.60 4.01
N LYS A 39 -10.85 2.08 5.06
CA LYS A 39 -11.45 1.99 6.39
C LYS A 39 -11.46 3.33 7.13
N GLY A 40 -10.71 4.33 6.65
CA GLY A 40 -10.64 5.66 7.26
C GLY A 40 -9.91 5.69 8.61
N ASP A 41 -9.11 4.67 8.90
CA ASP A 41 -8.35 4.54 10.15
C ASP A 41 -6.85 4.70 9.84
N VAL A 42 -6.33 5.90 10.11
CA VAL A 42 -4.93 6.29 9.84
C VAL A 42 -3.96 5.46 10.68
N ILE A 43 -4.35 5.07 11.89
CA ILE A 43 -3.53 4.23 12.77
C ILE A 43 -3.43 2.83 12.18
N ALA A 44 -4.54 2.28 11.67
CA ALA A 44 -4.56 0.95 11.05
C ALA A 44 -3.67 0.87 9.79
N ILE A 45 -3.68 1.88 8.91
CA ILE A 45 -2.80 1.91 7.74
C ILE A 45 -1.34 2.10 8.13
N THR A 46 -1.04 2.98 9.10
CA THR A 46 0.34 3.19 9.58
C THR A 46 0.93 1.89 10.14
N ASN A 47 0.18 1.20 11.00
CA ASN A 47 0.57 -0.11 11.53
C ASN A 47 0.70 -1.17 10.41
N ALA A 48 -0.12 -1.10 9.36
CA ALA A 48 -0.01 -2.01 8.23
C ALA A 48 1.27 -1.75 7.41
N LEU A 49 1.62 -0.48 7.18
CA LEU A 49 2.84 -0.08 6.49
C LEU A 49 4.10 -0.56 7.22
N GLU A 50 4.13 -0.50 8.55
CA GLU A 50 5.21 -1.08 9.36
C GLU A 50 5.30 -2.61 9.14
N ARG A 51 4.18 -3.32 9.27
CA ARG A 51 4.14 -4.78 9.02
C ARG A 51 4.57 -5.16 7.60
N TYR A 52 4.24 -4.34 6.60
CA TYR A 52 4.63 -4.59 5.21
C TYR A 52 6.14 -4.40 5.00
N GLN A 53 6.76 -3.46 5.71
CA GLN A 53 8.22 -3.28 5.71
C GLN A 53 8.94 -4.43 6.41
N ASP A 54 8.39 -4.94 7.52
CA ASP A 54 8.92 -6.13 8.19
C ASP A 54 8.82 -7.36 7.28
N LEU A 55 7.75 -7.45 6.48
CA LEU A 55 7.51 -8.54 5.55
C LEU A 55 8.44 -8.46 4.32
N ASP A 56 8.59 -7.27 3.72
CA ASP A 56 9.49 -6.99 2.61
C ASP A 56 10.26 -5.68 2.88
N PRO A 57 11.53 -5.77 3.34
CA PRO A 57 12.34 -4.60 3.63
C PRO A 57 12.59 -3.67 2.43
N THR A 58 12.36 -4.14 1.20
CA THR A 58 12.49 -3.32 0.00
C THR A 58 11.23 -2.47 -0.27
N PHE A 59 10.11 -2.79 0.37
CA PHE A 59 8.82 -2.16 0.12
C PHE A 59 8.83 -0.66 0.40
N SER A 60 9.53 -0.19 1.44
CA SER A 60 9.66 1.24 1.77
C SER A 60 10.28 2.08 0.66
N GLY A 61 11.11 1.47 -0.20
CA GLY A 61 11.71 2.13 -1.37
C GLY A 61 10.82 2.11 -2.62
N THR A 62 9.63 1.52 -2.55
CA THR A 62 8.71 1.39 -3.68
C THR A 62 7.76 2.56 -3.80
N ARG A 63 7.21 2.75 -5.00
CA ARG A 63 6.21 3.79 -5.25
C ARG A 63 4.89 3.47 -4.59
N GLU A 64 4.58 2.17 -4.50
CA GLU A 64 3.40 1.62 -3.85
C GLU A 64 3.39 2.01 -2.37
N TYR A 65 4.51 1.86 -1.66
CA TYR A 65 4.64 2.34 -0.28
C TYR A 65 4.45 3.85 -0.19
N ARG A 66 5.15 4.62 -1.03
CA ARG A 66 5.07 6.08 -1.02
C ARG A 66 3.64 6.57 -1.24
N LEU A 67 2.93 6.01 -2.22
CA LEU A 67 1.52 6.31 -2.47
C LEU A 67 0.66 6.08 -1.21
N LEU A 68 0.80 4.92 -0.56
CA LEU A 68 0.01 4.59 0.61
C LEU A 68 0.30 5.53 1.79
N ALA A 69 1.58 5.84 2.04
CA ALA A 69 2.00 6.73 3.12
C ALA A 69 1.52 8.17 2.88
N ASP A 70 1.73 8.69 1.66
CA ASP A 70 1.36 10.06 1.31
C ASP A 70 -0.17 10.25 1.29
N VAL A 71 -0.92 9.24 0.84
CA VAL A 71 -2.39 9.24 0.92
C VAL A 71 -2.88 9.13 2.37
N ALA A 72 -2.26 8.30 3.21
CA ALA A 72 -2.61 8.20 4.63
C ALA A 72 -2.44 9.57 5.32
N ALA A 73 -1.33 10.25 5.06
CA ALA A 73 -1.07 11.59 5.60
C ALA A 73 -2.09 12.63 5.08
N ALA A 74 -2.41 12.62 3.78
CA ALA A 74 -3.40 13.53 3.22
C ALA A 74 -4.81 13.31 3.82
N ILE A 75 -5.18 12.05 4.12
CA ILE A 75 -6.44 11.73 4.80
C ILE A 75 -6.44 12.26 6.24
N ASP A 76 -5.34 12.07 6.98
CA ASP A 76 -5.20 12.55 8.36
C ASP A 76 -5.28 14.08 8.46
N GLU A 77 -4.71 14.78 7.46
CA GLU A 77 -4.71 16.24 7.34
C GLU A 77 -6.01 16.80 6.73
N GLU A 78 -6.95 15.94 6.32
CA GLU A 78 -8.15 16.31 5.53
C GLU A 78 -7.83 17.12 4.25
N ASP A 79 -6.64 16.93 3.67
CA ASP A 79 -6.16 17.67 2.50
C ASP A 79 -6.49 16.95 1.19
N VAL A 80 -7.65 17.29 0.63
CA VAL A 80 -8.13 16.75 -0.66
C VAL A 80 -7.23 17.14 -1.84
N ALA A 81 -6.57 18.30 -1.78
CA ALA A 81 -5.70 18.76 -2.86
C ALA A 81 -4.43 17.90 -2.91
N LYS A 82 -3.79 17.68 -1.75
CA LYS A 82 -2.63 16.80 -1.61
C LYS A 82 -2.97 15.35 -1.99
N PHE A 83 -4.11 14.83 -1.55
CA PHE A 83 -4.59 13.52 -1.99
C PHE A 83 -4.62 13.41 -3.52
N THR A 84 -5.25 14.39 -4.17
CA THR A 84 -5.43 14.39 -5.63
C THR A 84 -4.08 14.50 -6.36
N GLU A 85 -3.16 15.31 -5.85
CA GLU A 85 -1.81 15.45 -6.39
C GLU A 85 -1.03 14.13 -6.30
N VAL A 86 -1.02 13.49 -5.14
CA VAL A 86 -0.31 12.22 -4.90
C VAL A 86 -0.82 11.11 -5.82
N VAL A 87 -2.14 10.98 -5.96
CA VAL A 87 -2.75 9.99 -6.86
C VAL A 87 -2.36 10.27 -8.32
N LYS A 88 -2.39 11.54 -8.73
CA LYS A 88 -2.00 11.94 -10.09
C LYS A 88 -0.52 11.70 -10.36
N GLU A 89 0.36 11.97 -9.40
CA GLU A 89 1.80 11.68 -9.50
C GLU A 89 1.99 10.18 -9.76
N PHE A 90 1.36 9.33 -8.96
CA PHE A 90 1.47 7.87 -9.08
C PHE A 90 0.97 7.35 -10.44
N ASP A 91 -0.20 7.81 -10.90
CA ASP A 91 -0.81 7.43 -12.19
C ASP A 91 0.06 7.84 -13.38
N SER A 92 0.58 9.07 -13.38
CA SER A 92 1.39 9.60 -14.48
C SER A 92 2.65 8.78 -14.76
N MET A 93 3.16 8.08 -13.75
CA MET A 93 4.38 7.31 -13.86
C MET A 93 4.14 5.80 -13.93
N THR A 94 2.89 5.37 -13.76
CA THR A 94 2.46 3.97 -13.82
C THR A 94 1.20 3.91 -14.68
N PRO A 95 1.31 4.14 -16.00
CA PRO A 95 0.15 4.08 -16.88
C PRO A 95 -0.47 2.68 -16.79
N LEU A 96 -1.76 2.65 -16.46
CA LEU A 96 -2.60 1.44 -16.41
C LEU A 96 -2.70 0.76 -17.79
#